data_AF-A0A3D1B6Q8-F1
#
_entry.id   AF-A0A3D1B6Q8-F1
#
_cell.length_a   1.000
_cell.length_b   1.000
_cell.length_c   1.000
_cell.angle_alpha   90.00
_cell.angle_beta   90.00
_cell.angle_gamma   90.00
#
_symmetry.space_group_name_H-M   'P 1'
#
loop_
_entity.id
_entity.type
_entity.pdbx_description
1 polymer ?
#
loop_
_entity_poly.entity_id
_entity_poly.type
_entity_poly.pdbx_seq_one_letter_code
_entity_poly.pdbx_strand_id
1 'polypeptide(L)' 'ASVEIEIEWAVSAASITRQTLPGVKHMIAVASGKGGVGKSTTAVNLALALAA' A
#
# COMPACT_ATOMS: atom_id res chain seq x y z
N ALA A 1 6.03 -41.07 16.77
CA ALA A 1 6.36 -39.73 17.26
C ALA A 1 5.63 -38.73 16.37
N SER A 2 4.68 -38.00 16.93
CA SER A 2 3.88 -37.00 16.20
C SER A 2 4.44 -35.62 16.50
N VAL A 3 4.64 -34.83 15.45
CA VAL A 3 5.07 -33.43 15.56
C VAL A 3 3.92 -32.57 15.06
N GLU A 4 3.52 -31.62 15.90
CA GLU A 4 2.47 -30.65 15.61
C GLU A 4 3.14 -29.32 15.26
N ILE A 5 2.70 -28.70 14.17
CA ILE A 5 3.24 -27.42 13.69
C ILE A 5 2.09 -26.43 13.62
N GLU A 6 2.19 -25.38 14.42
CA GLU A 6 1.30 -24.24 14.41
C GLU A 6 1.95 -23.11 13.62
N ILE A 7 1.23 -22.54 12.66
CA ILE A 7 1.69 -21.43 11.83
C ILE A 7 0.75 -20.24 12.06
N GLU A 8 1.28 -19.18 12.66
CA GLU A 8 0.61 -17.89 12.77
C GLU A 8 1.27 -16.86 11.87
N TRP A 9 0.45 -16.00 11.24
CA TRP A 9 0.90 -14.78 10.57
C TRP A 9 0.22 -13.56 11.17
N ALA A 10 1.01 -12.69 11.78
CA ALA A 10 0.54 -11.40 12.29
C ALA A 10 0.79 -10.31 11.23
N VAL A 11 -0.27 -9.86 10.55
CA VAL A 11 -0.20 -8.68 9.68
C VAL A 11 -0.79 -7.49 10.44
N SER A 12 0.09 -6.73 11.10
CA SER A 12 -0.28 -5.46 11.72
C SER A 12 -0.36 -4.38 10.63
N ALA A 13 -1.55 -3.80 10.44
CA ALA A 13 -1.68 -2.60 9.64
C ALA A 13 -0.95 -1.46 10.36
N ALA A 14 0.10 -0.92 9.74
CA ALA A 14 0.81 0.22 10.29
C ALA A 14 -0.17 1.39 10.50
N SER A 15 -0.22 1.91 11.73
CA SER A 15 -0.98 3.13 12.06
C SER A 15 -0.34 4.32 11.36
N ILE A 16 -0.77 4.60 10.14
CA ILE A 16 -0.44 5.82 9.42
C ILE A 16 -1.32 6.97 9.94
N THR A 17 -0.70 7.92 10.64
CA THR A 17 -1.33 9.21 10.95
C THR A 17 -1.79 9.85 9.65
N ARG A 18 -3.11 9.99 9.48
CA ARG A 18 -3.68 10.63 8.29
C ARG A 18 -3.45 12.13 8.39
N GLN A 19 -2.40 12.61 7.73
CA GLN A 19 -2.15 14.03 7.58
C GLN A 19 -3.06 14.58 6.48
N THR A 20 -4.17 15.22 6.84
CA THR A 20 -5.11 15.77 5.86
C THR A 20 -4.54 17.02 5.21
N LEU A 21 -4.52 17.06 3.86
CA LEU A 21 -4.17 18.27 3.12
C LEU A 21 -5.45 19.09 2.83
N PRO A 22 -5.47 20.41 3.11
CA PRO A 22 -6.60 21.26 2.76
C PRO A 22 -6.96 21.16 1.27
N GLY A 23 -8.25 21.00 0.96
CA GLY A 23 -8.74 20.87 -0.41
C GLY A 23 -8.55 19.49 -1.05
N VAL A 24 -7.87 18.54 -0.40
CA VAL A 24 -7.67 17.18 -0.93
C VAL A 24 -8.68 16.22 -0.32
N LYS A 25 -9.61 15.70 -1.15
CA LYS A 25 -10.66 14.76 -0.71
C LYS A 25 -10.13 13.35 -0.45
N HIS A 26 -9.18 12.89 -1.26
CA HIS A 26 -8.65 11.52 -1.20
C HIS A 26 -7.13 11.55 -1.39
N MET A 27 -6.41 10.77 -0.57
CA MET A 27 -4.98 10.51 -0.74
C MET A 27 -4.76 9.02 -0.91
N ILE A 28 -4.08 8.65 -2.01
CA ILE A 28 -3.80 7.26 -2.35
C ILE A 28 -2.29 7.06 -2.31
N ALA A 29 -1.83 6.24 -1.38
CA ALA A 29 -0.43 5.85 -1.29
C ALA A 29 -0.15 4.69 -2.24
N VAL A 30 0.79 4.87 -3.17
CA VAL A 30 1.30 3.80 -4.04
C VAL A 30 2.71 3.46 -3.56
N ALA A 31 2.90 2.25 -3.03
CA ALA A 31 4.16 1.81 -2.42
C ALA A 31 4.67 0.50 -3.04
N SER A 32 5.98 0.23 -2.86
CA SER A 32 6.59 -1.08 -3.15
C SER A 32 7.77 -1.32 -2.22
N GLY A 33 7.92 -2.57 -1.78
CA GLY A 33 9.06 -3.02 -0.97
C GLY A 33 10.34 -3.37 -1.75
N LYS A 34 10.35 -3.24 -3.08
CA LYS A 34 11.51 -3.59 -3.94
C LYS A 34 11.72 -2.58 -5.08
N GLY A 35 12.96 -2.44 -5.52
CA GLY A 35 13.31 -1.63 -6.70
C GLY A 35 12.81 -2.26 -8.01
N GLY A 36 12.44 -1.43 -8.99
CA GLY A 36 12.11 -1.89 -10.35
C GLY A 36 10.69 -2.44 -10.58
N VAL A 37 9.83 -2.52 -9.57
CA VAL A 37 8.48 -3.11 -9.72
C VAL A 37 7.44 -2.23 -10.44
N GLY A 38 7.83 -1.04 -10.91
CA GLY A 38 6.91 -0.12 -11.60
C GLY A 38 6.05 0.80 -10.72
N LYS A 39 6.42 1.05 -9.45
CA LYS A 39 5.67 1.97 -8.54
C LYS A 39 5.29 3.30 -9.20
N SER A 40 6.25 3.96 -9.86
CA SER A 40 6.01 5.25 -10.52
C SER A 40 5.12 5.11 -11.76
N THR A 41 5.31 4.05 -12.54
CA THR A 41 4.50 3.76 -13.74
C THR A 41 3.03 3.54 -13.36
N THR A 42 2.78 2.73 -12.33
CA THR A 42 1.43 2.49 -11.82
C THR A 42 0.80 3.76 -11.24
N ALA A 43 1.57 4.58 -10.51
CA ALA A 43 1.06 5.84 -9.96
C ALA A 43 0.62 6.81 -11.07
N VAL A 44 1.39 6.93 -12.16
CA VAL A 44 1.04 7.80 -13.30
C VAL A 44 -0.20 7.31 -14.02
N ASN A 45 -0.30 6.01 -14.30
CA ASN A 45 -1.49 5.44 -14.96
C ASN A 45 -2.75 5.60 -14.10
N LEU A 46 -2.63 5.38 -12.78
CA LEU A 46 -3.73 5.60 -11.85
C LEU A 46 -4.18 7.06 -11.84
N ALA A 47 -3.24 8.01 -11.83
CA ALA A 47 -3.55 9.43 -11.90
C ALA A 47 -4.27 9.80 -13.21
N LEU A 48 -3.81 9.27 -14.34
CA LEU A 48 -4.46 9.50 -15.64
C LEU A 48 -5.89 8.95 -15.67
N ALA A 49 -6.10 7.75 -15.12
CA ALA A 49 -7.42 7.12 -15.06
C ALA A 49 -8.41 7.88 -14.17
N LEU A 50 -7.94 8.53 -13.10
CA LEU A 50 -8.78 9.35 -12.21
C LEU A 50 -9.04 10.76 -12.75
N ALA A 51 -8.26 11.22 -13.73
CA ALA A 51 -8.41 12.53 -14.35
C ALA A 51 -9.40 12.53 -15.53
N ALA A 52 -9.65 11.36 -16.13
CA ALA A 52 -10.62 11.15 -17.21
C ALA A 52 -12.05 11.06 -16.66
#